data_AF-A0A354X4T0-F1
#
_entry.id   AF-A0A354X4T0-F1
#
_cell.length_a   1.000
_cell.length_b   1.000
_cell.length_c   1.000
_cell.angle_alpha   90.00
_cell.angle_beta   90.00
_cell.angle_gamma   90.00
#
_symmetry.space_group_name_H-M   'P 1'
#
loop_
_entity.id
_entity.type
_entity.pdbx_description
1 polymer ?
#
loop_
_entity_poly.entity_id
_entity_poly.type
_entity_poly.pdbx_seq_one_letter_code
_entity_poly.pdbx_strand_id
1 'polypeptide(L)'
;MNTLIGLLIIAVGSMGQSSSYVPINKVKNWSWENFWLMQGIFAWLVFPVLGALIANSLPDLITIYGANSAAAFKSVGYGVLWGIGGLTFGLSMRFLGIALGQSVALGTCAAFGTLIPAVLAGDNLFSPKGLILLLSVIVTLTGIVLVGYAGSLRSKNMSE
;
A
#
# COMPACT_ATOMS: atom_id res chain seq x y z
N MET A 1 14.96 -17.13 -7.87
CA MET A 1 15.26 -16.45 -6.59
C MET A 1 14.94 -17.41 -5.46
N ASN A 2 15.81 -17.57 -4.47
CA ASN A 2 15.57 -18.45 -3.33
C ASN A 2 14.37 -17.94 -2.51
N THR A 3 13.39 -18.81 -2.20
CA THR A 3 12.20 -18.46 -1.42
C THR A 3 12.55 -17.77 -0.10
N LEU A 4 13.61 -18.20 0.58
CA LEU A 4 14.06 -17.60 1.83
C LEU A 4 14.48 -16.13 1.63
N ILE A 5 15.23 -15.84 0.56
CA ILE A 5 15.65 -14.48 0.22
C ILE A 5 14.41 -13.62 -0.10
N GLY A 6 13.45 -14.17 -0.84
CA GLY A 6 12.18 -13.49 -1.13
C GLY A 6 11.41 -13.13 0.15
N LEU A 7 11.31 -14.06 1.10
CA LEU A 7 10.66 -13.83 2.39
C LEU A 7 11.39 -12.75 3.21
N LEU A 8 12.73 -12.76 3.23
CA LEU A 8 13.52 -11.74 3.92
C LEU A 8 13.31 -10.34 3.32
N ILE A 9 13.29 -10.23 1.99
CA ILE A 9 13.03 -8.96 1.30
C ILE A 9 11.64 -8.43 1.66
N ILE A 10 10.61 -9.30 1.64
CA ILE A 10 9.25 -8.91 2.01
C ILE A 10 9.19 -8.48 3.48
N ALA A 11 9.86 -9.20 4.38
CA ALA A 11 9.88 -8.87 5.81
C ALA A 11 10.52 -7.49 6.07
N VAL A 12 11.67 -7.21 5.46
CA VAL A 12 12.36 -5.91 5.58
C VAL A 12 11.51 -4.79 4.98
N GLY A 13 10.91 -5.00 3.80
CA GLY A 13 10.01 -4.04 3.17
C GLY A 13 8.79 -3.73 4.04
N SER A 14 8.19 -4.77 4.63
CA SER A 14 7.02 -4.65 5.51
C SER A 14 7.35 -3.91 6.82
N MET A 15 8.54 -4.14 7.37
CA MET A 15 9.05 -3.42 8.53
C MET A 15 9.28 -1.93 8.21
N GLY A 16 9.87 -1.62 7.06
CA GLY A 16 10.04 -0.24 6.59
C GLY A 16 8.71 0.48 6.41
N GLN A 17 7.73 -0.16 5.77
CA GLN A 17 6.39 0.41 5.60
C GLN A 17 5.70 0.65 6.94
N SER A 18 5.72 -0.32 7.85
CA SER A 18 5.04 -0.21 9.15
C SER A 18 5.67 0.83 10.07
N SER A 19 6.99 1.02 10.00
CA SER A 19 7.72 2.00 10.80
C SER A 19 7.60 3.43 10.30
N SER A 20 7.18 3.65 9.04
CA SER A 20 7.09 4.98 8.42
C SER A 20 6.18 5.98 9.16
N TYR A 21 5.18 5.48 9.90
CA TYR A 21 4.28 6.32 10.72
C TYR A 21 4.78 6.55 12.15
N VAL A 22 5.76 5.79 12.65
CA VAL A 22 6.25 5.91 14.05
C VAL A 22 6.78 7.32 14.38
N PRO A 23 7.53 8.00 13.48
CA PRO A 23 8.05 9.34 13.76
C PRO A 23 6.99 10.44 13.78
N ILE A 24 5.74 10.19 13.36
CA ILE A 24 4.70 11.22 13.26
C ILE A 24 4.46 11.91 14.61
N ASN A 25 4.55 11.15 15.71
CA ASN A 25 4.36 11.66 17.07
C ASN A 25 5.48 12.63 17.51
N LYS A 26 6.61 12.67 16.81
CA LYS A 26 7.72 13.61 17.07
C LYS A 26 7.58 14.93 16.30
N VAL A 27 6.72 14.97 15.27
CA VAL A 27 6.48 16.18 14.48
C VAL A 27 5.46 17.04 15.21
N LYS A 28 5.93 18.16 15.77
CA LYS A 28 5.10 19.13 16.50
C LYS A 28 4.91 20.38 15.64
N ASN A 29 3.74 21.02 15.76
CA ASN A 29 3.41 22.31 15.13
C ASN A 29 3.24 22.30 13.60
N TRP A 30 3.15 21.13 12.97
CA TRP A 30 2.83 21.02 11.54
C TRP A 30 1.38 20.62 11.37
N SER A 31 0.72 21.16 10.34
CA SER A 31 -0.53 20.56 9.88
C SER A 31 -0.25 19.17 9.31
N TRP A 32 -1.24 18.28 9.41
CA TRP A 32 -1.13 16.92 8.91
C TRP A 32 -0.82 16.90 7.41
N GLU A 33 -1.41 17.82 6.66
CA GLU A 33 -1.25 17.97 5.21
C GLU A 33 0.20 18.30 4.85
N ASN A 34 0.84 19.22 5.60
CA ASN A 34 2.23 19.61 5.36
C ASN A 34 3.19 18.45 5.68
N PHE A 35 2.94 17.73 6.78
CA PHE A 35 3.73 16.56 7.14
C PHE A 35 3.62 15.46 6.06
N TRP A 36 2.38 15.12 5.67
CA TRP A 36 2.11 14.07 4.69
C TRP A 36 2.72 14.40 3.33
N LEU A 37 2.60 15.65 2.88
CA LEU A 37 3.20 16.08 1.61
C LEU A 37 4.72 16.00 1.64
N MET A 38 5.35 16.47 2.73
CA MET A 38 6.80 16.44 2.88
C MET A 38 7.32 15.00 2.92
N GLN A 39 6.65 14.12 3.67
CA GLN A 39 6.96 12.69 3.66
C GLN A 39 6.83 12.09 2.24
N GLY A 40 5.75 12.41 1.53
CA GLY A 40 5.49 11.95 0.17
C GLY A 40 6.58 12.36 -0.82
N ILE A 41 7.08 13.60 -0.74
CA ILE A 41 8.20 14.08 -1.59
C ILE A 41 9.43 13.18 -1.41
N PHE A 42 9.83 12.89 -0.17
CA PHE A 42 10.99 12.05 0.06
C PHE A 42 10.74 10.59 -0.34
N ALA A 43 9.59 10.05 0.04
CA ALA A 43 9.25 8.65 -0.19
C ALA A 43 9.02 8.30 -1.67
N TRP A 44 8.46 9.23 -2.46
CA TRP A 44 8.01 8.95 -3.83
C TRP A 44 8.83 9.64 -4.91
N LEU A 45 9.53 10.73 -4.59
CA LEU A 45 10.38 11.44 -5.55
C LEU A 45 11.86 11.28 -5.20
N VAL A 46 12.29 11.78 -4.05
CA VAL A 46 13.73 11.87 -3.73
C VAL A 46 14.37 10.49 -3.66
N PHE A 47 13.91 9.60 -2.78
CA PHE A 47 14.54 8.30 -2.61
C PHE A 47 14.38 7.39 -3.84
N PRO A 48 13.22 7.31 -4.52
CA PRO A 48 13.11 6.51 -5.74
C PRO A 48 14.01 7.01 -6.88
N VAL A 49 14.10 8.33 -7.09
CA VAL A 49 14.98 8.90 -8.13
C VAL A 49 16.45 8.65 -7.79
N LEU A 50 16.86 8.87 -6.54
CA LEU A 50 18.22 8.56 -6.10
C LEU A 50 18.54 7.08 -6.27
N GLY A 51 17.62 6.19 -5.86
CA GLY A 51 17.77 4.74 -6.03
C GLY A 51 17.90 4.35 -7.51
N ALA A 52 17.11 4.95 -8.38
CA ALA A 52 17.18 4.72 -9.83
C ALA A 52 18.53 5.17 -10.41
N LEU A 53 19.05 6.34 -9.99
CA LEU A 53 20.34 6.88 -10.42
C LEU A 53 21.55 6.13 -9.84
N ILE A 54 21.41 5.49 -8.69
CA ILE A 54 22.43 4.59 -8.13
C ILE A 54 22.46 3.27 -8.91
N ALA A 55 21.28 2.76 -9.30
CA ALA A 55 21.15 1.48 -9.98
C ALA A 55 21.45 1.56 -11.49
N ASN A 56 21.19 2.70 -12.13
CA ASN A 56 21.29 2.86 -13.58
C ASN A 56 21.87 4.23 -13.94
N SER A 57 22.51 4.32 -15.11
CA SER A 57 22.98 5.60 -15.63
C SER A 57 21.80 6.46 -16.13
N LEU A 58 21.97 7.79 -16.13
CA LEU A 58 20.94 8.70 -16.62
C LEU A 58 20.53 8.42 -18.09
N PRO A 59 21.45 8.16 -19.04
CA PRO A 59 21.10 7.77 -20.40
C PRO A 59 20.25 6.49 -20.48
N ASP A 60 20.55 5.49 -19.65
CA ASP A 60 19.78 4.24 -19.62
C ASP A 60 18.36 4.49 -19.13
N LEU A 61 18.18 5.32 -18.09
CA LEU A 61 16.86 5.71 -17.60
C LEU A 61 16.03 6.42 -18.67
N ILE A 62 16.63 7.37 -19.40
CA ILE A 62 15.95 8.06 -20.52
C ILE A 62 15.49 7.04 -21.57
N THR A 63 16.34 6.08 -21.88
CA THR A 63 16.02 5.01 -22.84
C THR A 63 14.88 4.13 -22.33
N ILE A 64 14.88 3.74 -21.05
CA ILE A 64 13.83 2.94 -20.42
C ILE A 64 12.47 3.68 -20.45
N TYR A 65 12.44 4.96 -20.06
CA TYR A 65 11.21 5.74 -20.05
C TYR A 65 10.72 6.07 -21.47
N GLY A 66 11.63 6.22 -22.43
CA GLY A 66 11.31 6.44 -23.84
C GLY A 66 10.90 5.19 -24.62
N ALA A 67 11.20 3.98 -24.11
CA ALA A 67 11.00 2.73 -24.84
C ALA A 67 9.53 2.42 -25.16
N ASN A 68 8.60 2.83 -24.29
CA ASN A 68 7.18 2.62 -24.51
C ASN A 68 6.34 3.74 -23.88
N SER A 69 5.92 4.70 -24.70
CA SER A 69 5.11 5.84 -24.26
C SER A 69 3.78 5.42 -23.65
N ALA A 70 3.11 4.40 -24.19
CA ALA A 70 1.85 3.91 -23.66
C ALA A 70 2.01 3.29 -22.26
N ALA A 71 3.09 2.54 -22.03
CA ALA A 71 3.41 2.00 -20.71
C ALA A 71 3.78 3.12 -19.73
N ALA A 72 4.56 4.12 -20.18
CA ALA A 72 4.90 5.28 -19.36
C ALA A 72 3.66 6.06 -18.91
N PHE A 73 2.73 6.35 -19.83
CA PHE A 73 1.47 7.03 -19.49
C PHE A 73 0.58 6.19 -18.58
N LYS A 74 0.53 4.86 -18.76
CA LYS A 74 -0.19 3.97 -17.83
C LYS A 74 0.42 4.02 -16.43
N SER A 75 1.75 3.97 -16.31
CA SER A 75 2.45 4.07 -15.03
C SER A 75 2.18 5.40 -14.33
N VAL A 76 2.19 6.51 -15.07
CA VAL A 76 1.80 7.83 -14.54
C VAL A 76 0.34 7.80 -14.07
N GLY A 77 -0.58 7.27 -14.88
CA GLY A 77 -1.99 7.15 -14.52
C GLY A 77 -2.23 6.33 -13.25
N TYR A 78 -1.59 5.16 -13.14
CA TYR A 78 -1.65 4.36 -11.91
C TYR A 78 -0.99 5.04 -10.72
N GLY A 79 0.08 5.82 -10.93
CA GLY A 79 0.69 6.65 -9.90
C GLY A 79 -0.26 7.72 -9.36
N VAL A 80 -1.02 8.39 -10.23
CA VAL A 80 -2.05 9.36 -9.83
C VAL A 80 -3.16 8.68 -9.04
N LEU A 81 -3.70 7.56 -9.53
CA LEU A 81 -4.72 6.79 -8.82
C LEU A 81 -4.23 6.32 -7.45
N TRP A 82 -2.99 5.85 -7.38
CA TRP A 82 -2.36 5.46 -6.11
C TRP A 82 -2.22 6.64 -5.15
N GLY A 83 -1.82 7.82 -5.64
CA GLY A 83 -1.73 9.04 -4.83
C GLY A 83 -3.08 9.47 -4.24
N ILE A 84 -4.15 9.41 -5.05
CA ILE A 84 -5.53 9.64 -4.57
C ILE A 84 -5.91 8.60 -3.51
N GLY A 85 -5.56 7.33 -3.73
CA GLY A 85 -5.73 6.26 -2.75
C GLY A 85 -5.00 6.55 -1.43
N GLY A 86 -3.73 6.97 -1.49
CA GLY A 86 -2.93 7.32 -0.32
C GLY A 86 -3.47 8.51 0.47
N LEU A 87 -3.98 9.54 -0.22
CA LEU A 87 -4.65 10.69 0.42
C LEU A 87 -5.92 10.26 1.15
N THR A 88 -6.79 9.53 0.48
CA THR A 88 -8.07 9.06 1.05
C THR A 88 -7.86 8.04 2.17
N PHE A 89 -6.79 7.24 2.10
CA PHE A 89 -6.33 6.38 3.18
C PHE A 89 -5.92 7.18 4.42
N GLY A 90 -5.17 8.27 4.24
CA GLY A 90 -4.82 9.20 5.31
C GLY A 90 -6.04 9.83 5.99
N LEU A 91 -7.00 10.27 5.16
CA LEU A 91 -8.25 10.86 5.64
C LEU A 91 -9.14 9.83 6.37
N SER A 92 -9.18 8.58 5.91
CA SER A 92 -9.97 7.53 6.59
C SER A 92 -9.48 7.30 8.01
N MET A 93 -8.17 7.29 8.23
CA MET A 93 -7.59 7.21 9.57
C MET A 93 -7.94 8.42 10.44
N ARG A 94 -7.97 9.62 9.84
CA ARG A 94 -8.35 10.87 10.55
C ARG A 94 -9.82 10.87 10.98
N PHE A 95 -10.74 10.39 10.14
CA PHE A 95 -12.19 10.45 10.41
C PHE A 95 -12.74 9.22 11.14
N LEU A 96 -12.20 8.02 10.89
CA LEU A 96 -12.70 6.76 11.47
C LEU A 96 -11.85 6.28 12.66
N GLY A 97 -10.71 6.93 12.92
CA GLY A 97 -9.69 6.45 13.83
C GLY A 97 -8.83 5.35 13.23
N ILE A 98 -7.66 5.12 13.84
CA ILE A 98 -6.63 4.22 13.30
C ILE A 98 -7.15 2.79 13.15
N ALA A 99 -7.86 2.25 14.15
CA ALA A 99 -8.32 0.87 14.13
C ALA A 99 -9.31 0.58 12.98
N LEU A 100 -10.39 1.36 12.89
CA LEU A 100 -11.43 1.13 11.87
C LEU A 100 -10.94 1.57 10.48
N GLY A 101 -10.23 2.70 10.40
CA GLY A 101 -9.67 3.21 9.14
C GLY A 101 -8.70 2.21 8.49
N GLN A 102 -7.78 1.64 9.27
CA GLN A 102 -6.84 0.62 8.78
C GLN A 102 -7.55 -0.65 8.34
N SER A 103 -8.49 -1.18 9.13
CA SER A 103 -9.19 -2.42 8.77
C SER A 103 -10.02 -2.29 7.50
N VAL A 104 -10.78 -1.20 7.34
CA VAL A 104 -11.61 -1.01 6.13
C VAL A 104 -10.72 -0.84 4.89
N ALA A 105 -9.68 -0.01 5.00
CA ALA A 105 -8.82 0.25 3.86
C ALA A 105 -7.93 -0.95 3.48
N LEU A 106 -7.29 -1.62 4.45
CA LEU A 106 -6.49 -2.81 4.17
C LEU A 106 -7.37 -3.97 3.71
N GLY A 107 -8.59 -4.11 4.23
CA GLY A 107 -9.55 -5.13 3.79
C GLY A 107 -9.94 -4.96 2.33
N THR A 108 -10.29 -3.74 1.93
CA THR A 108 -10.62 -3.44 0.53
C THR A 108 -9.42 -3.59 -0.39
N CYS A 109 -8.23 -3.12 0.01
CA CYS A 109 -6.99 -3.33 -0.74
C CYS A 109 -6.65 -4.82 -0.90
N ALA A 110 -6.78 -5.63 0.15
CA ALA A 110 -6.48 -7.06 0.09
C ALA A 110 -7.46 -7.80 -0.82
N ALA A 111 -8.76 -7.51 -0.73
CA ALA A 111 -9.76 -8.15 -1.58
C ALA A 111 -9.61 -7.74 -3.05
N PHE A 112 -9.65 -6.42 -3.32
CA PHE A 112 -9.61 -5.93 -4.69
C PHE A 112 -8.26 -6.12 -5.34
N GLY A 113 -7.17 -5.92 -4.60
CA GLY A 113 -5.81 -6.15 -5.08
C GLY A 113 -5.52 -7.61 -5.42
N THR A 114 -6.27 -8.56 -4.84
CA THR A 114 -6.16 -9.98 -5.18
C THR A 114 -7.11 -10.36 -6.33
N LEU A 115 -8.37 -9.94 -6.26
CA LEU A 115 -9.41 -10.41 -7.18
C LEU A 115 -9.40 -9.69 -8.53
N ILE A 116 -9.21 -8.37 -8.55
CA ILE A 116 -9.26 -7.60 -9.81
C ILE A 116 -8.17 -8.08 -10.78
N PRO A 117 -6.89 -8.24 -10.38
CA PRO A 117 -5.87 -8.75 -11.30
C PRO A 117 -6.17 -10.15 -11.83
N ALA A 118 -6.69 -11.06 -10.99
CA ALA A 118 -7.06 -12.41 -11.41
C ALA A 118 -8.18 -12.39 -12.47
N VAL A 119 -9.21 -11.56 -12.27
CA VAL A 119 -10.30 -11.38 -13.24
C VAL A 119 -9.78 -10.76 -14.55
N LEU A 120 -8.95 -9.72 -14.46
CA LEU A 120 -8.37 -9.06 -15.64
C LEU A 120 -7.40 -9.98 -16.41
N ALA A 121 -6.73 -10.90 -15.73
CA ALA A 121 -5.90 -11.93 -16.34
C ALA A 121 -6.71 -13.04 -17.04
N GLY A 122 -8.03 -13.09 -16.83
CA GLY A 122 -8.90 -14.13 -17.37
C GLY A 122 -8.88 -15.43 -16.58
N ASP A 123 -8.43 -15.42 -15.32
CA ASP A 123 -8.38 -16.61 -14.49
C ASP A 123 -9.78 -17.14 -14.18
N ASN A 124 -9.97 -18.46 -14.31
CA ASN A 124 -11.21 -19.11 -13.89
C ASN A 124 -11.25 -19.25 -12.37
N LEU A 125 -11.97 -18.35 -11.71
CA LEU A 125 -12.16 -18.33 -10.26
C LEU A 125 -12.88 -19.57 -9.70
N PHE A 126 -13.61 -20.32 -10.53
CA PHE A 126 -14.29 -21.56 -10.13
C PHE A 126 -13.45 -22.82 -10.37
N SER A 127 -12.23 -22.67 -10.90
CA SER A 127 -11.26 -23.77 -10.93
C SER A 127 -10.76 -24.10 -9.52
N PRO A 128 -10.18 -25.29 -9.26
CA PRO A 128 -9.62 -25.61 -7.95
C PRO A 128 -8.62 -24.57 -7.41
N LYS A 129 -7.79 -23.99 -8.28
CA LYS A 129 -6.87 -22.91 -7.91
C LYS A 129 -7.62 -21.60 -7.59
N GLY A 130 -8.64 -21.28 -8.38
CA GLY A 130 -9.50 -20.12 -8.15
C GLY A 130 -10.28 -20.22 -6.83
N LEU A 131 -10.77 -21.41 -6.48
CA LEU A 131 -11.45 -21.64 -5.20
C LEU A 131 -10.51 -21.48 -4.01
N ILE A 132 -9.25 -21.93 -4.13
CA ILE A 132 -8.21 -21.68 -3.10
C ILE A 132 -7.96 -20.18 -2.95
N LEU A 133 -7.88 -19.43 -4.06
CA LEU A 133 -7.74 -17.97 -4.05
C LEU A 133 -8.91 -17.29 -3.33
N LEU A 134 -10.14 -17.65 -3.70
CA LEU A 134 -11.37 -17.12 -3.08
C LEU A 134 -11.44 -17.44 -1.58
N LEU A 135 -11.14 -18.67 -1.19
CA LEU A 135 -11.08 -19.09 0.21
C LEU A 135 -10.04 -18.26 0.98
N SER A 136 -8.85 -18.05 0.39
CA SER A 136 -7.79 -17.24 0.99
C SER A 136 -8.27 -15.81 1.24
N VAL A 137 -8.94 -15.18 0.27
CA VAL A 137 -9.50 -13.84 0.41
C VAL A 137 -10.54 -13.79 1.53
N ILE A 138 -11.45 -14.77 1.62
CA ILE A 138 -12.47 -14.85 2.67
C ILE A 138 -11.82 -14.94 4.05
N VAL A 139 -10.80 -15.79 4.21
CA VAL A 139 -10.07 -15.95 5.47
C VAL A 139 -9.37 -14.64 5.86
N THR A 140 -8.69 -14.00 4.92
CA THR A 140 -8.02 -12.70 5.14
C THR A 140 -9.02 -11.63 5.56
N LEU A 141 -10.14 -11.50 4.85
CA LEU A 141 -11.19 -10.53 5.18
C LEU A 141 -11.79 -10.78 6.56
N THR A 142 -12.04 -12.04 6.90
CA THR A 142 -12.54 -12.41 8.23
C THR A 142 -11.58 -11.96 9.33
N GLY A 143 -10.27 -12.21 9.16
CA GLY A 143 -9.26 -11.75 10.11
C GLY A 143 -9.23 -10.22 10.26
N ILE A 144 -9.30 -9.49 9.15
CA ILE A 144 -9.30 -8.01 9.15
C ILE A 144 -10.55 -7.46 9.85
N VAL A 145 -11.73 -8.05 9.60
CA VAL A 145 -12.98 -7.68 10.27
C VAL A 145 -12.89 -7.92 11.77
N LEU A 146 -12.37 -9.08 12.20
CA LEU A 146 -12.22 -9.40 13.63
C LEU A 146 -11.27 -8.43 14.34
N VAL A 147 -10.11 -8.13 13.74
CA VAL A 147 -9.14 -7.17 14.29
C VAL A 147 -9.72 -5.75 14.33
N GLY A 148 -10.42 -5.34 13.27
CA GLY A 148 -11.07 -4.03 13.21
C GLY A 148 -12.16 -3.87 14.26
N TYR A 149 -12.97 -4.91 14.45
CA TYR A 149 -14.01 -4.95 15.48
C TYR A 149 -13.41 -4.89 16.88
N ALA A 150 -12.40 -5.71 17.18
CA ALA A 150 -11.71 -5.69 18.47
C ALA A 150 -11.06 -4.32 18.74
N GLY A 151 -10.43 -3.71 17.73
CA GLY A 151 -9.87 -2.37 17.82
C GLY A 151 -10.93 -1.30 18.09
N SER A 152 -12.09 -1.38 17.42
CA SER A 152 -13.23 -0.49 17.66
C SER A 152 -13.83 -0.66 19.05
N LEU A 153 -13.91 -1.90 19.57
CA LEU A 153 -14.38 -2.14 20.94
C LEU A 153 -13.40 -1.56 21.96
N ARG A 154 -12.09 -1.74 21.74
CA ARG A 154 -11.05 -1.14 22.58
C ARG A 154 -11.15 0.37 22.61
N SER A 155 -11.33 1.05 21.48
CA SER A 155 -11.48 2.51 21.45
C SER A 155 -12.77 3.01 22.11
N LYS A 156 -13.81 2.17 22.19
CA LYS A 156 -15.05 2.51 22.92
C LYS A 156 -14.94 2.25 24.42
N ASN A 157 -14.21 1.21 24.82
CA ASN A 157 -14.05 0.80 26.22
C ASN A 157 -12.88 1.50 26.93
N MET A 158 -11.90 1.99 26.16
CA MET A 158 -10.95 2.97 26.65
C MET A 158 -11.64 4.32 26.53
N SER A 159 -12.42 4.67 27.56
CA SER A 159 -12.72 6.07 27.79
C SER A 159 -11.39 6.81 27.95
N GLU A 160 -11.34 8.08 27.55
CA GLU A 160 -10.52 8.99 28.37
C GLU A 160 -10.95 8.91 29.84
#